data_AF-A0A1A8JQX4-F1
#
_entry.id   AF-A0A1A8JQX4-F1
#
_cell.length_a   1.000
_cell.length_b   1.000
_cell.length_c   1.000
_cell.angle_alpha   90.00
_cell.angle_beta   90.00
_cell.angle_gamma   90.00
#
_symmetry.space_group_name_H-M   'P 1'
#
loop_
_entity.id
_entity.type
_entity.pdbx_description
1 polymer ?
#
loop_
_entity_poly.entity_id
_entity_poly.type
_entity_poly.pdbx_seq_one_letter_code
_entity_poly.pdbx_strand_id
1 'polypeptide(L)'
;SRNGQRGGYGWLWGGCSDNVGFSEAISKQFVDALETGQDARAAMNLHNNEAGRKAVKGTMQRTCKCHGVSGSCTTQTCWLQLPEFREVGNYLKEKYHRALKVDLLRGAGNSAANRGAITETFSSISRKELVHLEDSPDYCLENR
;
A
#
# COMPACT_ATOMS: atom_id res chain seq x y z
N SER A 1 -8.19 21.23 5.67
CA SER A 1 -9.07 21.06 4.50
C SER A 1 -8.59 21.98 3.39
N ARG A 2 -8.67 21.57 2.11
CA ARG A 2 -8.32 22.39 0.93
C ARG A 2 -9.55 23.01 0.26
N ASN A 3 -10.72 22.93 0.89
CA ASN A 3 -11.98 23.37 0.29
C ASN A 3 -11.91 24.84 -0.16
N GLY A 4 -12.37 25.10 -1.38
CA GLY A 4 -12.35 26.42 -2.03
C GLY A 4 -11.01 26.79 -2.68
N GLN A 5 -9.93 26.01 -2.47
CA GLN A 5 -8.65 26.27 -3.11
C GLN A 5 -8.67 25.85 -4.59
N ARG A 6 -8.01 26.61 -5.46
CA ARG A 6 -7.84 26.22 -6.87
C ARG A 6 -6.98 24.97 -6.96
N GLY A 7 -7.51 23.92 -7.61
CA GLY A 7 -6.78 22.69 -7.87
C GLY A 7 -6.09 22.66 -9.24
N GLY A 8 -6.50 23.56 -10.14
CA GLY A 8 -5.99 23.71 -11.49
C GLY A 8 -6.91 24.62 -12.31
N TYR A 9 -6.73 24.65 -13.63
CA TYR A 9 -7.60 25.44 -14.50
C TYR A 9 -9.04 24.87 -14.51
N GLY A 10 -10.03 25.73 -14.23
CA GLY A 10 -11.45 25.36 -14.30
C GLY A 10 -11.97 24.49 -13.16
N TRP A 11 -11.22 24.26 -12.08
CA TRP A 11 -11.72 23.47 -10.95
C TRP A 11 -11.18 23.87 -9.57
N LEU A 12 -12.01 23.62 -8.56
CA LEU A 12 -11.73 23.89 -7.15
C LEU A 12 -11.72 22.59 -6.34
N TRP A 13 -10.89 22.54 -5.30
CA TRP A 13 -10.99 21.53 -4.27
C TRP A 13 -12.28 21.75 -3.45
N GLY A 14 -13.00 20.68 -3.16
CA GLY A 14 -14.19 20.72 -2.32
C GLY A 14 -14.69 19.32 -1.99
N GLY A 15 -15.97 19.21 -1.61
CA GLY A 15 -16.56 17.94 -1.22
C GLY A 15 -15.96 17.35 0.06
N CYS A 16 -16.04 16.02 0.18
CA CYS A 16 -15.46 15.24 1.26
C CYS A 16 -14.42 14.30 0.66
N SER A 17 -13.13 14.60 0.85
CA SER A 17 -12.07 13.67 0.42
C SER A 17 -11.90 12.57 1.46
N ASP A 18 -11.73 11.34 1.00
CA ASP A 18 -11.54 10.20 1.88
C ASP A 18 -10.25 10.34 2.71
N ASN A 19 -10.37 10.11 4.03
CA ASN A 19 -9.25 10.26 4.95
C ASN A 19 -8.41 8.98 5.01
N VAL A 20 -7.66 8.72 3.94
CA VAL A 20 -6.82 7.51 3.85
C VAL A 20 -5.70 7.51 4.90
N GLY A 21 -5.20 8.68 5.31
CA GLY A 21 -4.21 8.77 6.39
C GLY A 21 -4.71 8.22 7.73
N PHE A 22 -5.97 8.48 8.08
CA PHE A 22 -6.61 7.88 9.25
C PHE A 22 -6.72 6.36 9.12
N SER A 23 -7.21 5.86 7.98
CA SER A 23 -7.33 4.41 7.75
C SER A 23 -5.96 3.69 7.72
N GLU A 24 -4.92 4.34 7.20
CA GLU A 24 -3.55 3.85 7.18
C GLU A 24 -3.01 3.68 8.61
N ALA A 25 -3.28 4.65 9.49
CA ALA A 25 -2.88 4.57 10.90
C ALA A 25 -3.60 3.44 11.65
N ILE A 26 -4.91 3.29 11.46
CA ILE A 26 -5.68 2.19 12.09
C ILE A 26 -5.22 0.83 11.57
N SER A 27 -5.09 0.66 10.26
CA SER A 27 -4.58 -0.58 9.67
C SER A 27 -3.20 -0.94 10.23
N LYS A 28 -2.32 0.05 10.37
CA LYS A 28 -1.01 -0.13 10.99
C LYS A 28 -1.13 -0.61 12.44
N GLN A 29 -1.95 0.05 13.26
CA GLN A 29 -2.10 -0.28 14.68
C GLN A 29 -2.63 -1.70 14.92
N PHE A 30 -3.53 -2.19 14.07
CA PHE A 30 -4.16 -3.51 14.26
C PHE A 30 -3.42 -4.64 13.56
N VAL A 31 -3.01 -4.44 12.30
CA VAL A 31 -2.41 -5.51 11.50
C VAL A 31 -0.93 -5.69 11.86
N ASP A 32 -0.17 -4.61 12.01
CA ASP A 32 1.26 -4.72 12.36
C ASP A 32 1.45 -5.20 13.81
N ALA A 33 0.46 -5.03 14.70
CA ALA A 33 0.54 -5.50 16.08
C ALA A 33 0.57 -7.04 16.22
N LEU A 34 0.15 -7.76 15.18
CA LEU A 34 0.23 -9.22 15.13
C LEU A 34 1.67 -9.71 14.84
N GLU A 35 2.49 -8.87 14.22
CA GLU A 35 3.88 -9.17 13.87
C GLU A 35 4.82 -8.91 15.06
N THR A 36 4.72 -9.78 16.07
CA THR A 36 5.46 -9.64 17.35
C THR A 36 6.92 -10.12 17.27
N GLY A 37 7.27 -10.88 16.23
CA GLY A 37 8.61 -11.41 16.00
C GLY A 37 9.62 -10.35 15.56
N GLN A 38 10.90 -10.66 15.70
CA GLN A 38 12.02 -9.88 15.16
C GLN A 38 12.83 -10.68 14.14
N ASP A 39 12.20 -11.69 13.57
CA ASP A 39 12.77 -12.58 12.56
C ASP A 39 12.47 -12.07 11.14
N ALA A 40 13.07 -12.74 10.17
CA ALA A 40 12.90 -12.45 8.76
C ALA A 40 11.41 -12.44 8.33
N ARG A 41 10.62 -13.36 8.88
CA ARG A 41 9.21 -13.51 8.55
C ARG A 41 8.38 -12.32 9.05
N ALA A 42 8.57 -11.88 10.30
CA ALA A 42 7.92 -10.67 10.79
C ALA A 42 8.32 -9.44 9.97
N ALA A 43 9.59 -9.32 9.57
CA ALA A 43 10.06 -8.22 8.71
C ALA A 43 9.38 -8.24 7.32
N MET A 44 9.27 -9.41 6.70
CA MET A 44 8.56 -9.61 5.43
C MET A 44 7.08 -9.24 5.55
N ASN A 45 6.41 -9.69 6.62
CA ASN A 45 4.99 -9.40 6.84
C ASN A 45 4.76 -7.89 7.04
N LEU A 46 5.56 -7.23 7.88
CA LEU A 46 5.48 -5.77 8.06
C LEU A 46 5.71 -5.00 6.77
N HIS A 47 6.65 -5.44 5.92
CA HIS A 47 6.90 -4.85 4.61
C HIS A 47 5.66 -4.99 3.69
N ASN A 48 5.12 -6.21 3.58
CA ASN A 48 3.96 -6.49 2.72
C ASN A 48 2.68 -5.80 3.23
N ASN A 49 2.49 -5.68 4.55
CA ASN A 49 1.39 -4.92 5.14
C ASN A 49 1.48 -3.43 4.74
N GLU A 50 2.68 -2.85 4.76
CA GLU A 50 2.91 -1.49 4.30
C GLU A 50 2.66 -1.34 2.80
N ALA A 51 3.08 -2.31 1.97
CA ALA A 51 2.79 -2.32 0.55
C ALA A 51 1.28 -2.32 0.27
N GLY A 52 0.50 -3.07 1.04
CA GLY A 52 -0.97 -3.04 1.00
C GLY A 52 -1.56 -1.67 1.31
N ARG A 53 -1.10 -1.02 2.38
CA ARG A 53 -1.52 0.36 2.73
C ARG A 53 -1.13 1.37 1.66
N LYS A 54 0.07 1.23 1.08
CA LYS A 54 0.52 2.07 -0.04
C LYS A 54 -0.24 1.81 -1.33
N ALA A 55 -0.74 0.59 -1.56
CA ALA A 55 -1.63 0.30 -2.69
C ALA A 55 -2.93 1.12 -2.56
N VAL A 56 -3.63 1.01 -1.43
CA VAL A 56 -4.88 1.78 -1.17
C VAL A 56 -4.68 3.28 -1.37
N LYS A 57 -3.59 3.83 -0.81
CA LYS A 57 -3.26 5.26 -0.95
C LYS A 57 -2.84 5.65 -2.36
N GLY A 58 -2.09 4.77 -3.03
CA GLY A 58 -1.54 5.00 -4.37
C GLY A 58 -2.60 4.94 -5.47
N THR A 59 -3.69 4.22 -5.25
CA THR A 59 -4.80 4.07 -6.20
C THR A 59 -5.92 5.09 -6.00
N MET A 60 -5.79 6.04 -5.06
CA MET A 60 -6.78 7.12 -4.89
C MET A 60 -6.98 7.91 -6.18
N GLN A 61 -8.23 8.27 -6.45
CA GLN A 61 -8.61 8.97 -7.68
C GLN A 61 -9.19 10.35 -7.37
N ARG A 62 -8.99 11.29 -8.29
CA ARG A 62 -9.66 12.59 -8.22
C ARG A 62 -11.02 12.49 -8.89
N THR A 63 -12.07 12.49 -8.09
CA THR A 63 -13.46 12.54 -8.55
C THR A 63 -13.93 13.98 -8.61
N CYS A 64 -14.72 14.34 -9.63
CA CYS A 64 -15.22 15.69 -9.82
C CYS A 64 -16.73 15.71 -10.08
N LYS A 65 -17.37 16.80 -9.67
CA LYS A 65 -18.75 17.14 -10.02
C LYS A 65 -18.78 18.46 -10.79
N CYS A 66 -19.45 18.45 -11.93
CA CYS A 66 -19.62 19.63 -12.78
C CYS A 66 -20.82 20.47 -12.33
N HIS A 67 -20.66 21.80 -12.36
CA HIS A 67 -21.65 22.75 -11.88
C HIS A 67 -21.94 23.90 -12.87
N GLY A 68 -21.49 23.79 -14.12
CA GLY A 68 -21.77 24.78 -15.15
C GLY A 68 -23.22 24.73 -15.66
N VAL A 69 -23.62 25.78 -16.38
CA VAL A 69 -24.95 25.89 -16.99
C VAL A 69 -25.22 24.66 -17.85
N SER A 70 -26.44 24.12 -17.76
CA SER A 70 -26.87 22.89 -18.45
C SER A 70 -25.99 21.66 -18.19
N GLY A 71 -25.32 21.59 -17.03
CA GLY A 71 -24.46 20.47 -16.66
C GLY A 71 -23.04 20.53 -17.24
N SER A 72 -22.64 21.64 -17.85
CA SER A 72 -21.29 21.81 -18.38
C SER A 72 -20.22 21.77 -17.27
N CYS A 73 -19.00 21.35 -17.62
CA CYS A 73 -17.87 21.26 -16.70
C CYS A 73 -16.95 22.50 -16.74
N THR A 74 -17.48 23.66 -17.17
CA THR A 74 -16.75 24.94 -17.18
C THR A 74 -16.32 25.37 -15.77
N THR A 75 -17.09 24.96 -14.77
CA THR A 75 -16.69 24.95 -13.37
C THR A 75 -17.00 23.58 -12.76
N GLN A 76 -16.07 23.05 -12.00
CA GLN A 76 -16.24 21.77 -11.32
C GLN A 76 -15.55 21.77 -9.96
N THR A 77 -16.09 20.97 -9.04
CA THR A 77 -15.52 20.74 -7.72
C THR A 77 -14.99 19.32 -7.66
N CYS A 78 -13.76 19.11 -7.19
CA CYS A 78 -13.16 17.79 -7.09
C CYS A 78 -12.71 17.45 -5.67
N TRP A 79 -12.70 16.15 -5.36
CA TRP A 79 -12.20 15.55 -4.12
C TRP A 79 -11.37 14.30 -4.44
N LEU A 80 -10.57 13.85 -3.48
CA LEU A 80 -9.89 12.55 -3.57
C LEU A 80 -10.80 11.48 -2.98
N GLN A 81 -10.99 10.40 -3.73
CA GLN A 81 -11.84 9.27 -3.36
C GLN A 81 -11.08 7.96 -3.52
N LEU A 82 -11.40 6.99 -2.69
CA LEU A 82 -10.98 5.61 -2.89
C LEU A 82 -11.61 5.06 -4.18
N PRO A 83 -10.86 4.28 -4.97
CA PRO A 83 -11.45 3.55 -6.08
C PRO A 83 -12.29 2.38 -5.55
N GLU A 84 -13.00 1.71 -6.45
CA GLU A 84 -13.53 0.37 -6.16
C GLU A 84 -12.41 -0.55 -5.70
N PHE A 85 -12.66 -1.39 -4.68
CA PHE A 85 -11.62 -2.24 -4.10
C PHE A 85 -11.05 -3.26 -5.12
N ARG A 86 -11.79 -3.53 -6.21
CA ARG A 86 -11.29 -4.30 -7.36
C ARG A 86 -10.01 -3.70 -7.95
N GLU A 87 -9.92 -2.37 -8.07
CA GLU A 87 -8.75 -1.69 -8.61
C GLU A 87 -7.53 -1.89 -7.71
N VAL A 88 -7.74 -1.83 -6.38
CA VAL A 88 -6.69 -2.13 -5.39
C VAL A 88 -6.22 -3.59 -5.53
N GLY A 89 -7.17 -4.52 -5.66
CA GLY A 89 -6.89 -5.95 -5.86
C GLY A 89 -6.11 -6.22 -7.14
N ASN A 90 -6.49 -5.60 -8.26
CA ASN A 90 -5.79 -5.71 -9.54
C ASN A 90 -4.36 -5.18 -9.42
N TYR A 91 -4.19 -3.99 -8.81
CA TYR A 91 -2.87 -3.42 -8.56
C TYR A 91 -1.98 -4.34 -7.71
N LEU A 92 -2.50 -4.90 -6.61
CA LEU A 92 -1.77 -5.83 -5.77
C LEU A 92 -1.48 -7.16 -6.48
N LYS A 93 -2.36 -7.61 -7.37
CA LYS A 93 -2.15 -8.81 -8.18
C LYS A 93 -0.98 -8.64 -9.15
N GLU A 94 -0.84 -7.46 -9.77
CA GLU A 94 0.34 -7.15 -10.58
C GLU A 94 1.63 -7.11 -9.76
N LYS A 95 1.56 -6.65 -8.50
CA LYS A 95 2.69 -6.69 -7.56
C LYS A 95 3.03 -8.12 -7.16
N TYR A 96 2.04 -8.97 -6.94
CA TYR A 96 2.22 -10.39 -6.65
C TYR A 96 2.98 -11.10 -7.78
N HIS A 97 2.61 -10.86 -9.04
CA HIS A 97 3.28 -11.49 -10.19
C HIS A 97 4.74 -11.06 -10.37
N ARG A 98 5.15 -9.95 -9.76
CA ARG A 98 6.50 -9.40 -9.83
C ARG A 98 7.17 -9.33 -8.44
N ALA A 99 6.66 -10.10 -7.48
CA ALA A 99 7.16 -10.08 -6.12
C ALA A 99 8.64 -10.51 -6.10
N LEU A 100 9.41 -9.89 -5.21
CA LEU A 100 10.85 -10.13 -5.13
C LEU A 100 11.15 -11.22 -4.10
N LYS A 101 11.93 -12.22 -4.51
CA LYS A 101 12.52 -13.18 -3.57
C LYS A 101 13.69 -12.50 -2.84
N VAL A 102 13.67 -12.54 -1.52
CA VAL A 102 14.71 -11.97 -0.67
C VAL A 102 15.49 -13.10 -0.02
N ASP A 103 16.74 -13.28 -0.46
CA ASP A 103 17.67 -14.22 0.16
C ASP A 103 18.43 -13.51 1.28
N LEU A 104 18.06 -13.80 2.52
CA LEU A 104 18.85 -13.37 3.67
C LEU A 104 20.01 -14.35 3.84
N LEU A 105 21.25 -13.85 3.78
CA LEU A 105 22.46 -14.67 3.95
C LEU A 105 22.32 -15.59 5.16
N ARG A 106 22.37 -16.91 4.92
CA ARG A 106 22.36 -17.94 5.96
C ARG A 106 23.60 -17.78 6.84
N GLY A 107 23.43 -17.15 8.00
CA GLY A 107 24.53 -16.91 8.94
C GLY A 107 24.07 -16.53 10.34
N ALA A 108 23.84 -17.56 11.16
CA ALA A 108 23.97 -17.57 12.63
C ALA A 108 23.07 -16.65 13.49
N GLY A 109 21.96 -17.22 13.96
CA GLY A 109 21.42 -16.98 15.30
C GLY A 109 20.72 -15.64 15.58
N ASN A 110 20.10 -15.58 16.76
CA ASN A 110 19.38 -14.44 17.34
C ASN A 110 20.31 -13.29 17.77
N SER A 111 21.30 -12.94 16.95
CA SER A 111 22.28 -11.90 17.26
C SER A 111 21.80 -10.52 16.76
N ALA A 112 22.11 -9.45 17.48
CA ALA A 112 21.74 -8.08 17.12
C ALA A 112 22.27 -7.65 15.73
N ALA A 113 23.43 -8.17 15.31
CA ALA A 113 24.00 -7.93 13.99
C ALA A 113 23.10 -8.46 12.85
N ASN A 114 22.44 -9.60 13.07
CA ASN A 114 21.56 -10.23 12.09
C ASN A 114 20.27 -9.40 11.88
N ARG A 115 19.77 -8.77 12.95
CA ARG A 115 18.61 -7.86 12.90
C ARG A 115 18.90 -6.59 12.08
N GLY A 116 20.12 -6.07 12.18
CA GLY A 116 20.58 -4.92 11.39
C GLY A 116 20.57 -5.23 9.89
N ALA A 117 21.17 -6.36 9.51
CA ALA A 117 21.23 -6.79 8.11
C ALA A 117 19.85 -7.06 7.48
N ILE A 118 18.93 -7.67 8.25
CA ILE A 118 17.52 -7.85 7.82
C ILE A 118 16.90 -6.47 7.56
N THR A 119 16.99 -5.56 8.52
CA THR A 119 16.38 -4.23 8.42
C THR A 119 16.93 -3.44 7.23
N GLU A 120 18.24 -3.48 7.01
CA GLU A 120 18.90 -2.83 5.88
C GLU A 120 18.43 -3.40 4.53
N THR A 121 18.35 -4.73 4.42
CA THR A 121 17.86 -5.42 3.23
C THR A 121 16.45 -4.96 2.88
N PHE A 122 15.50 -5.03 3.82
CA PHE A 122 14.11 -4.61 3.56
C PHE A 122 13.96 -3.10 3.36
N SER A 123 14.87 -2.28 3.92
CA SER A 123 14.86 -0.82 3.72
C SER A 123 15.33 -0.40 2.33
N SER A 124 16.16 -1.21 1.68
CA SER A 124 16.59 -1.00 0.29
C SER A 124 15.49 -1.29 -0.74
N ILE A 125 14.47 -2.05 -0.34
CA ILE A 125 13.34 -2.42 -1.20
C ILE A 125 12.26 -1.35 -1.13
N SER A 126 11.73 -0.97 -2.28
CA SER A 126 10.59 -0.04 -2.36
C SER A 126 9.41 -0.59 -1.58
N ARG A 127 8.85 0.23 -0.66
CA ARG A 127 7.67 -0.11 0.16
C ARG A 127 6.36 -0.29 -0.63
N LYS A 128 6.42 -0.28 -1.97
CA LYS A 128 5.30 -0.54 -2.88
C LYS A 128 5.40 -1.92 -3.55
N GLU A 129 6.52 -2.62 -3.38
CA GLU A 129 6.70 -3.98 -3.90
C GLU A 129 6.27 -5.01 -2.87
N LEU A 130 5.94 -6.21 -3.33
CA LEU A 130 5.73 -7.36 -2.48
C LEU A 130 7.00 -8.20 -2.47
N VAL A 131 7.27 -8.82 -1.32
CA VAL A 131 8.47 -9.61 -1.07
C VAL A 131 8.12 -10.97 -0.49
N HIS A 132 8.90 -12.00 -0.81
CA HIS A 132 8.78 -13.33 -0.23
C HIS A 132 10.17 -13.91 0.09
N LEU A 133 10.23 -14.80 1.08
CA LEU A 133 11.47 -15.45 1.51
C LEU A 133 11.64 -16.86 0.94
N GLU A 134 10.53 -17.58 0.82
CA GLU A 134 10.50 -18.99 0.45
C GLU A 134 9.80 -19.15 -0.91
N ASP A 135 10.18 -20.18 -1.67
CA ASP A 135 9.47 -20.53 -2.89
C ASP A 135 8.09 -21.08 -2.55
N SER A 136 7.11 -20.83 -3.44
CA SER A 136 5.78 -21.39 -3.26
C SER A 136 5.80 -22.91 -3.46
N PRO A 137 5.05 -23.69 -2.67
CA PRO A 137 4.94 -25.13 -2.87
C PRO A 137 4.20 -25.46 -4.18
N ASP A 138 4.28 -26.71 -4.61
CA ASP A 138 3.42 -27.22 -5.66
C ASP A 138 1.99 -27.38 -5.13
N TYR A 139 1.10 -26.46 -5.52
CA TYR A 139 -0.30 -26.46 -5.11
C TYR A 139 -1.13 -27.59 -5.74
N CYS A 140 -0.59 -28.37 -6.68
CA CYS A 140 -1.26 -29.56 -7.22
C CYS A 140 -1.18 -30.77 -6.29
N LEU A 141 -0.21 -30.80 -5.37
CA LEU A 141 0.02 -31.92 -4.48
C LEU A 141 -0.56 -31.66 -3.08
N GLU A 142 -1.13 -32.69 -2.48
CA GLU A 142 -1.54 -32.64 -1.07
C GLU A 142 -0.30 -32.50 -0.18
N ASN A 143 -0.36 -31.54 0.75
CA ASN A 143 0.69 -31.34 1.74
C ASN A 143 0.50 -32.34 2.90
N ARG A 144 1.25 -33.44 2.86
CA ARG A 144 1.21 -34.51 3.90
C ARG A 144 2.04 -34.17 5.13
#